data_AF-A0AA35SKT4-F1
#
_entry.id   AF-A0AA35SKT4-F1
#
_cell.length_a   1.000
_cell.length_b   1.000
_cell.length_c   1.000
_cell.angle_alpha   90.00
_cell.angle_beta   90.00
_cell.angle_gamma   90.00
#
_symmetry.space_group_name_H-M   'P 1'
#
loop_
_entity.id
_entity.type
_entity.pdbx_description
1 polymer ?
#
loop_
_entity_poly.entity_id
_entity_poly.type
_entity_poly.pdbx_seq_one_letter_code
_entity_poly.pdbx_strand_id
1 'polypeptide(L)'
;MMEDVKGKVLTVLGPMEPGQLGVTLPHEHLLLDFTDATMDPGYCRADELAMLKLEMQNLGKIRQFPYSVRENLTIDNVDQTTKELKLFKAAGGSTIVDVTSIGIRRSTEHLPRISKESGVNIIVGTSYYVDAFVPPDAKLLSVQELCDVMVREVSEGVEGTGVRCGVIGEVGVSYPMTDFEKRSLQASAKAQQITGILSLYS
;
A
#
# COMPACT_ATOMS: atom_id res chain seq x y z
N MET A 1 25.09 -4.29 3.57
CA MET A 1 23.77 -4.70 4.10
C MET A 1 22.97 -5.23 2.92
N MET A 2 22.22 -6.33 3.09
CA MET A 2 21.40 -6.98 2.04
C MET A 2 22.13 -7.83 0.97
N GLU A 3 23.32 -8.36 1.27
CA GLU A 3 24.08 -9.20 0.33
C GLU A 3 23.34 -10.51 0.00
N ASP A 4 22.49 -10.99 0.92
CA ASP A 4 21.63 -12.17 0.81
C ASP A 4 20.49 -12.02 -0.22
N VAL A 5 20.15 -10.79 -0.61
CA VAL A 5 19.00 -10.50 -1.48
C VAL A 5 19.35 -9.67 -2.72
N LYS A 6 20.65 -9.46 -2.97
CA LYS A 6 21.13 -8.74 -4.14
C LYS A 6 20.66 -9.42 -5.43
N GLY A 7 20.02 -8.65 -6.31
CA GLY A 7 19.48 -9.16 -7.58
C GLY A 7 18.22 -10.02 -7.45
N LYS A 8 17.61 -10.08 -6.25
CA LYS A 8 16.33 -10.74 -6.00
C LYS A 8 15.20 -9.74 -5.89
N VAL A 9 13.98 -10.24 -6.06
CA VAL A 9 12.74 -9.56 -5.72
C VAL A 9 12.31 -10.02 -4.33
N LEU A 10 12.03 -9.09 -3.42
CA LEU A 10 11.50 -9.41 -2.10
C LEU A 10 9.98 -9.53 -2.15
N THR A 11 9.46 -10.70 -1.77
CA THR A 11 8.02 -10.94 -1.58
C THR A 11 7.71 -11.16 -0.10
N VAL A 12 6.43 -11.18 0.25
CA VAL A 12 5.96 -11.56 1.59
C VAL A 12 6.34 -12.98 2.01
N LEU A 13 6.72 -13.84 1.06
CA LEU A 13 7.20 -15.20 1.32
C LEU A 13 8.73 -15.33 1.25
N GLY A 14 9.43 -14.21 1.03
CA GLY A 14 10.88 -14.15 0.94
C GLY A 14 11.39 -13.80 -0.47
N PRO A 15 12.72 -13.91 -0.66
CA PRO A 15 13.37 -13.56 -1.92
C PRO A 15 12.99 -14.50 -3.07
N MET A 16 12.92 -13.95 -4.26
CA MET A 16 12.53 -14.61 -5.51
C MET A 16 13.41 -14.14 -6.67
N GLU A 17 13.63 -14.98 -7.68
CA GLU A 17 14.34 -14.56 -8.90
C GLU A 17 13.49 -13.60 -9.74
N PRO A 18 14.07 -12.54 -10.34
CA PRO A 18 13.32 -11.63 -11.22
C PRO A 18 12.59 -12.32 -12.37
N GLY A 19 13.14 -13.43 -12.89
CA GLY A 19 12.48 -14.24 -13.94
C GLY A 19 11.18 -14.90 -13.52
N GLN A 20 10.86 -14.94 -12.22
CA GLN A 20 9.64 -15.51 -11.67
C GLN A 20 8.50 -14.49 -11.51
N LEU A 21 8.74 -13.20 -11.81
CA LEU A 21 7.72 -12.15 -11.71
C LEU A 21 6.46 -12.45 -12.53
N GLY A 22 6.63 -12.93 -13.78
CA GLY A 22 5.51 -13.17 -14.70
C GLY A 22 4.64 -11.94 -14.94
N VAL A 23 3.36 -12.14 -15.25
CA VAL A 23 2.38 -11.05 -15.42
C VAL A 23 2.20 -10.34 -14.07
N THR A 24 2.52 -9.06 -14.02
CA THR A 24 2.63 -8.28 -12.78
C THR A 24 1.72 -7.06 -12.81
N LEU A 25 0.93 -6.84 -11.76
CA LEU A 25 0.27 -5.56 -11.49
C LEU A 25 1.17 -4.74 -10.54
N PRO A 26 1.74 -3.60 -10.99
CA PRO A 26 2.78 -2.89 -10.26
C PRO A 26 2.25 -1.90 -9.20
N HIS A 27 0.94 -1.72 -9.09
CA HIS A 27 0.32 -0.78 -8.17
C HIS A 27 -1.10 -1.26 -7.84
N GLU A 28 -1.28 -1.86 -6.67
CA GLU A 28 -2.58 -2.28 -6.15
C GLU A 28 -2.63 -2.07 -4.63
N HIS A 29 -3.82 -2.22 -4.05
CA HIS A 29 -4.04 -2.23 -2.60
C HIS A 29 -4.83 -3.49 -2.23
N LEU A 30 -4.24 -4.37 -1.41
CA LEU A 30 -4.88 -5.65 -1.07
C LEU A 30 -5.67 -5.58 0.23
N LEU A 31 -5.20 -4.77 1.18
CA LEU A 31 -5.87 -4.43 2.43
C LEU A 31 -5.63 -2.95 2.69
N LEU A 32 -6.72 -2.17 2.78
CA LEU A 32 -6.69 -0.71 2.81
C LEU A 32 -7.79 -0.19 3.73
N ASP A 33 -7.48 0.84 4.48
CA ASP A 33 -8.51 1.67 5.10
C ASP A 33 -8.22 3.14 4.80
N PHE A 34 -9.06 3.67 3.92
CA PHE A 34 -8.99 5.00 3.35
C PHE A 34 -10.12 5.90 3.88
N THR A 35 -10.71 5.58 5.04
CA THR A 35 -11.87 6.33 5.56
C THR A 35 -11.56 7.79 5.88
N ASP A 36 -10.29 8.13 6.10
CA ASP A 36 -9.88 9.53 6.34
C ASP A 36 -9.99 10.40 5.08
N ALA A 37 -10.18 9.78 3.92
CA ALA A 37 -10.51 10.43 2.66
C ALA A 37 -12.01 10.73 2.48
N THR A 38 -12.84 10.52 3.52
CA THR A 38 -14.29 10.70 3.40
C THR A 38 -14.61 12.15 2.97
N MET A 39 -15.39 12.29 1.91
CA MET A 39 -15.78 13.59 1.35
C MET A 39 -17.28 13.83 1.56
N ASP A 40 -17.62 15.00 2.12
CA ASP A 40 -18.99 15.51 2.12
C ASP A 40 -19.31 16.08 0.72
N PRO A 41 -20.33 15.59 0.01
CA PRO A 41 -20.71 16.11 -1.30
C PRO A 41 -21.24 17.55 -1.26
N GLY A 42 -21.59 18.10 -0.10
CA GLY A 42 -21.90 19.53 0.10
C GLY A 42 -23.30 19.99 -0.33
N TYR A 43 -24.12 19.11 -0.92
CA TYR A 43 -25.48 19.44 -1.38
C TYR A 43 -26.51 18.32 -1.18
N CYS A 44 -26.13 17.17 -0.61
CA CYS A 44 -27.07 16.09 -0.33
C CYS A 44 -26.64 15.23 0.87
N ARG A 45 -27.58 15.03 1.82
CA ARG A 45 -27.71 13.93 2.82
C ARG A 45 -26.41 13.12 3.05
N ALA A 46 -25.34 13.79 3.48
CA ALA A 46 -24.02 13.19 3.59
C ALA A 46 -24.02 11.97 4.53
N ASP A 47 -24.75 12.09 5.64
CA ASP A 47 -24.95 11.01 6.62
C ASP A 47 -25.57 9.76 5.98
N GLU A 48 -26.44 9.92 4.99
CA GLU A 48 -27.09 8.77 4.35
C GLU A 48 -26.20 8.11 3.32
N LEU A 49 -25.41 8.90 2.59
CA LEU A 49 -24.39 8.37 1.69
C LEU A 49 -23.35 7.57 2.47
N ALA A 50 -22.90 8.12 3.61
CA ALA A 50 -21.91 7.47 4.47
C ALA A 50 -22.36 6.08 4.95
N MET A 51 -23.67 5.89 5.14
CA MET A 51 -24.27 4.66 5.64
C MET A 51 -24.72 3.68 4.54
N LEU A 52 -24.55 4.03 3.25
CA LEU A 52 -24.90 3.12 2.15
C LEU A 52 -24.05 1.85 2.19
N LYS A 53 -24.70 0.75 1.82
CA LYS A 53 -24.09 -0.58 1.66
C LYS A 53 -23.71 -0.86 0.22
N LEU A 54 -22.66 -1.65 0.02
CA LEU A 54 -22.20 -2.07 -1.31
C LEU A 54 -23.18 -3.08 -1.93
N GLU A 55 -24.26 -2.56 -2.48
CA GLU A 55 -25.36 -3.32 -3.08
C GLU A 55 -25.70 -2.77 -4.48
N MET A 56 -26.20 -3.64 -5.36
CA MET A 56 -26.54 -3.26 -6.74
C MET A 56 -27.52 -2.08 -6.83
N GLN A 57 -28.46 -1.98 -5.90
CA GLN A 57 -29.41 -0.86 -5.82
C GLN A 57 -28.76 0.50 -5.51
N ASN A 58 -27.59 0.48 -4.87
CA ASN A 58 -26.83 1.67 -4.49
C ASN A 58 -25.72 2.03 -5.50
N LEU A 59 -25.44 1.15 -6.47
CA LEU A 59 -24.28 1.25 -7.37
C LEU A 59 -24.16 2.59 -8.09
N GLY A 60 -25.29 3.17 -8.53
CA GLY A 60 -25.30 4.48 -9.19
C GLY A 60 -24.77 5.60 -8.27
N LYS A 61 -25.20 5.61 -7.00
CA LYS A 61 -24.74 6.59 -6.01
C LYS A 61 -23.29 6.37 -5.62
N ILE A 62 -22.88 5.11 -5.41
CA ILE A 62 -21.49 4.77 -5.05
C ILE A 62 -20.55 5.23 -6.16
N ARG A 63 -20.89 4.99 -7.44
CA ARG A 63 -20.08 5.45 -8.58
C ARG A 63 -19.99 6.97 -8.69
N GLN A 64 -21.07 7.68 -8.33
CA GLN A 64 -21.10 9.14 -8.36
C GLN A 64 -20.34 9.75 -7.17
N PHE A 65 -20.37 9.09 -6.01
CA PHE A 65 -19.82 9.57 -4.74
C PHE A 65 -18.92 8.52 -4.07
N PRO A 66 -17.83 8.09 -4.71
CA PRO A 66 -17.01 6.96 -4.24
C PRO A 66 -16.35 7.23 -2.88
N TYR A 67 -16.08 8.50 -2.57
CA TYR A 67 -15.50 8.95 -1.30
C TYR A 67 -16.53 9.34 -0.24
N SER A 68 -17.82 9.27 -0.54
CA SER A 68 -18.88 9.60 0.42
C SER A 68 -19.54 8.38 1.02
N VAL A 69 -19.20 7.16 0.55
CA VAL A 69 -19.74 5.90 1.08
C VAL A 69 -18.64 5.21 1.88
N ARG A 70 -18.81 5.12 3.21
CA ARG A 70 -17.74 4.68 4.11
C ARG A 70 -17.26 3.26 3.82
N GLU A 71 -18.18 2.35 3.51
CA GLU A 71 -17.87 0.96 3.17
C GLU A 71 -17.08 0.82 1.86
N ASN A 72 -17.17 1.79 0.96
CA ASN A 72 -16.41 1.80 -0.30
C ASN A 72 -14.94 2.23 -0.10
N LEU A 73 -14.59 2.75 1.08
CA LEU A 73 -13.24 3.24 1.42
C LEU A 73 -12.39 2.20 2.16
N THR A 74 -12.90 0.98 2.32
CA THR A 74 -12.23 -0.08 3.08
C THR A 74 -12.12 -1.36 2.25
N ILE A 75 -10.95 -1.97 2.26
CA ILE A 75 -10.67 -3.32 1.78
C ILE A 75 -10.09 -4.08 2.98
N ASP A 76 -10.91 -4.79 3.74
CA ASP A 76 -10.52 -5.43 5.00
C ASP A 76 -10.80 -6.94 5.04
N ASN A 77 -11.40 -7.48 3.98
CA ASN A 77 -11.80 -8.89 3.92
C ASN A 77 -10.73 -9.77 3.25
N VAL A 78 -9.90 -10.40 4.09
CA VAL A 78 -8.82 -11.32 3.68
C VAL A 78 -9.29 -12.43 2.73
N ASP A 79 -10.47 -13.03 3.00
CA ASP A 79 -10.97 -14.13 2.19
C ASP A 79 -11.48 -13.64 0.82
N GLN A 80 -12.09 -12.46 0.76
CA GLN A 80 -12.49 -11.82 -0.49
C GLN A 80 -11.26 -11.43 -1.31
N THR A 81 -10.27 -10.75 -0.72
CA THR A 81 -8.99 -10.43 -1.37
C THR A 81 -8.34 -11.68 -1.93
N THR A 82 -8.30 -12.78 -1.15
CA THR A 82 -7.76 -14.06 -1.62
C THR A 82 -8.53 -14.63 -2.82
N LYS A 83 -9.87 -14.50 -2.86
CA LYS A 83 -10.69 -14.93 -4.00
C LYS A 83 -10.38 -14.09 -5.24
N GLU A 84 -10.29 -12.77 -5.13
CA GLU A 84 -9.94 -11.88 -6.25
C GLU A 84 -8.55 -12.24 -6.80
N LEU A 85 -7.57 -12.52 -5.94
CA LEU A 85 -6.25 -12.94 -6.38
C LEU A 85 -6.25 -14.31 -7.07
N LYS A 86 -7.14 -15.24 -6.69
CA LYS A 86 -7.33 -16.50 -7.43
C LYS A 86 -7.88 -16.26 -8.83
N LEU A 87 -8.76 -15.27 -9.01
CA LEU A 87 -9.25 -14.88 -10.33
C LEU A 87 -8.13 -14.27 -11.18
N PHE A 88 -7.32 -13.37 -10.60
CA PHE A 88 -6.12 -12.84 -11.26
C PHE A 88 -5.16 -13.95 -11.68
N LYS A 89 -4.89 -14.92 -10.78
CA LYS A 89 -4.05 -16.09 -11.07
C LYS A 89 -4.62 -16.93 -12.23
N ALA A 90 -5.92 -17.20 -12.21
CA ALA A 90 -6.61 -17.95 -13.25
C ALA A 90 -6.58 -17.24 -14.61
N ALA A 91 -6.53 -15.90 -14.62
CA ALA A 91 -6.35 -15.09 -15.82
C ALA A 91 -4.89 -15.01 -16.31
N GLY A 92 -3.94 -15.71 -15.66
CA GLY A 92 -2.52 -15.73 -16.03
C GLY A 92 -1.65 -14.76 -15.22
N GLY A 93 -2.22 -14.07 -14.23
CA GLY A 93 -1.52 -13.23 -13.29
C GLY A 93 -0.52 -13.99 -12.41
N SER A 94 0.61 -13.37 -12.09
CA SER A 94 1.67 -13.99 -11.28
C SER A 94 2.04 -13.18 -10.05
N THR A 95 2.16 -11.86 -10.17
CA THR A 95 2.67 -11.01 -9.09
C THR A 95 1.83 -9.74 -8.93
N ILE A 96 1.67 -9.30 -7.70
CA ILE A 96 1.10 -7.99 -7.35
C ILE A 96 2.07 -7.23 -6.46
N VAL A 97 2.16 -5.93 -6.68
CA VAL A 97 2.82 -4.98 -5.79
C VAL A 97 1.75 -4.23 -5.00
N ASP A 98 1.65 -4.52 -3.71
CA ASP A 98 0.82 -3.78 -2.76
C ASP A 98 1.60 -2.54 -2.28
N VAL A 99 1.13 -1.35 -2.66
CA VAL A 99 1.78 -0.07 -2.35
C VAL A 99 1.07 0.70 -1.24
N THR A 100 0.21 0.03 -0.47
CA THR A 100 -0.45 0.61 0.71
C THR A 100 0.62 1.06 1.71
N SER A 101 0.76 2.36 1.92
CA SER A 101 1.87 2.97 2.67
C SER A 101 1.46 3.43 4.07
N ILE A 102 2.42 3.99 4.83
CA ILE A 102 2.16 4.55 6.15
C ILE A 102 1.26 5.78 5.99
N GLY A 103 0.13 5.79 6.72
CA GLY A 103 -0.92 6.81 6.63
C GLY A 103 -2.25 6.27 6.13
N ILE A 104 -2.23 5.19 5.33
CA ILE A 104 -3.45 4.55 4.79
C ILE A 104 -3.67 3.14 5.37
N ARG A 105 -3.24 2.97 6.63
CA ARG A 105 -3.47 1.79 7.49
C ARG A 105 -3.07 0.45 6.85
N ARG A 106 -1.86 0.40 6.29
CA ARG A 106 -1.24 -0.84 5.77
C ARG A 106 -1.29 -1.98 6.81
N SER A 107 -1.66 -3.19 6.37
CA SER A 107 -1.55 -4.42 7.16
C SER A 107 -0.73 -5.48 6.42
N THR A 108 0.37 -5.93 7.01
CA THR A 108 1.26 -6.96 6.41
C THR A 108 1.05 -8.36 6.97
N GLU A 109 0.36 -8.50 8.11
CA GLU A 109 0.19 -9.76 8.84
C GLU A 109 -0.47 -10.86 7.99
N HIS A 110 -1.50 -10.49 7.22
CA HIS A 110 -2.30 -11.46 6.46
C HIS A 110 -1.77 -11.73 5.04
N LEU A 111 -0.87 -10.89 4.53
CA LEU A 111 -0.37 -10.99 3.15
C LEU A 111 0.35 -12.33 2.86
N PRO A 112 1.17 -12.91 3.77
CA PRO A 112 1.73 -14.24 3.56
C PRO A 112 0.66 -15.34 3.37
N ARG A 113 -0.45 -15.27 4.11
CA ARG A 113 -1.58 -16.21 3.97
C ARG A 113 -2.24 -16.03 2.61
N ILE A 114 -2.57 -14.79 2.24
CA ILE A 114 -3.19 -14.44 0.96
C ILE A 114 -2.31 -14.92 -0.21
N SER A 115 -0.99 -14.67 -0.16
CA SER A 115 -0.05 -15.11 -1.19
C SER A 115 -0.02 -16.63 -1.34
N LYS A 116 0.08 -17.38 -0.23
CA LYS A 116 0.08 -18.85 -0.24
C LYS A 116 -1.22 -19.42 -0.79
N GLU A 117 -2.37 -18.91 -0.34
CA GLU A 117 -3.67 -19.46 -0.71
C GLU A 117 -4.10 -19.11 -2.15
N SER A 118 -3.68 -17.95 -2.66
CA SER A 118 -3.98 -17.52 -4.03
C SER A 118 -2.99 -18.02 -5.08
N GLY A 119 -1.76 -18.35 -4.68
CA GLY A 119 -0.67 -18.68 -5.61
C GLY A 119 -0.13 -17.46 -6.38
N VAL A 120 -0.40 -16.25 -5.89
CA VAL A 120 0.10 -14.98 -6.41
C VAL A 120 1.24 -14.50 -5.51
N ASN A 121 2.35 -14.07 -6.11
CA ASN A 121 3.45 -13.44 -5.39
C ASN A 121 3.01 -12.03 -4.97
N ILE A 122 3.25 -11.67 -3.70
CA ILE A 122 2.94 -10.33 -3.21
C ILE A 122 4.23 -9.64 -2.82
N ILE A 123 4.49 -8.48 -3.42
CA ILE A 123 5.56 -7.54 -3.07
C ILE A 123 4.91 -6.41 -2.30
N VAL A 124 5.48 -5.97 -1.18
CA VAL A 124 4.89 -4.89 -0.37
C VAL A 124 5.78 -3.65 -0.38
N GLY A 125 5.14 -2.49 -0.37
CA GLY A 125 5.80 -1.20 -0.31
C GLY A 125 6.06 -0.69 1.11
N THR A 126 7.10 0.13 1.23
CA THR A 126 7.34 1.03 2.37
C THR A 126 7.41 2.47 1.90
N SER A 127 6.78 3.39 2.60
CA SER A 127 6.84 4.84 2.37
C SER A 127 5.82 5.53 3.27
N TYR A 128 5.70 6.85 3.14
CA TYR A 128 4.64 7.65 3.75
C TYR A 128 3.76 8.25 2.66
N TYR A 129 2.45 8.21 2.91
CA TYR A 129 1.44 8.84 2.05
C TYR A 129 1.45 10.37 2.20
N VAL A 130 0.45 11.04 1.61
CA VAL A 130 0.33 12.51 1.66
C VAL A 130 0.14 13.04 3.08
N ASP A 131 0.51 14.29 3.31
CA ASP A 131 0.53 14.95 4.63
C ASP A 131 -0.79 14.79 5.40
N ALA A 132 -1.92 14.87 4.68
CA ALA A 132 -3.25 14.78 5.27
C ALA A 132 -3.56 13.46 5.99
N PHE A 133 -2.88 12.35 5.63
CA PHE A 133 -3.19 11.01 6.14
C PHE A 133 -2.18 10.50 7.17
N VAL A 134 -0.98 11.10 7.22
CA VAL A 134 0.04 10.61 8.14
C VAL A 134 -0.22 11.08 9.58
N PRO A 135 0.08 10.25 10.59
CA PRO A 135 -0.03 10.63 11.99
C PRO A 135 0.81 11.87 12.36
N PRO A 136 0.38 12.71 13.33
CA PRO A 136 1.08 13.94 13.68
C PRO A 136 2.53 13.77 14.11
N ASP A 137 2.86 12.67 14.77
CA ASP A 137 4.22 12.30 15.18
C ASP A 137 5.13 12.00 13.98
N ALA A 138 4.61 11.33 12.94
CA ALA A 138 5.35 11.10 11.70
C ALA A 138 5.74 12.42 11.01
N LYS A 139 4.92 13.47 11.15
CA LYS A 139 5.21 14.80 10.58
C LYS A 139 6.41 15.48 11.25
N LEU A 140 6.74 15.11 12.49
CA LEU A 140 7.85 15.69 13.24
C LEU A 140 9.19 15.03 12.91
N LEU A 141 9.18 13.88 12.22
CA LEU A 141 10.37 13.15 11.86
C LEU A 141 11.23 13.91 10.85
N SER A 142 12.54 13.84 11.07
CA SER A 142 13.56 14.30 10.13
C SER A 142 13.65 13.38 8.91
N VAL A 143 14.30 13.87 7.85
CA VAL A 143 14.59 13.06 6.66
C VAL A 143 15.36 11.78 7.01
N GLN A 144 16.23 11.82 8.02
CA GLN A 144 17.00 10.64 8.42
C GLN A 144 16.10 9.63 9.14
N GLU A 145 15.26 10.06 10.08
CA GLU A 145 14.37 9.15 10.80
C GLU A 145 13.34 8.49 9.88
N LEU A 146 12.78 9.24 8.92
CA LEU A 146 11.90 8.68 7.89
C LEU A 146 12.63 7.63 7.04
N CYS A 147 13.89 7.92 6.66
CA CYS A 147 14.75 7.02 5.90
C CYS A 147 15.04 5.74 6.70
N ASP A 148 15.37 5.86 7.98
CA ASP A 148 15.69 4.73 8.86
C ASP A 148 14.50 3.77 9.01
N VAL A 149 13.26 4.30 9.04
CA VAL A 149 12.04 3.47 9.04
C VAL A 149 11.97 2.63 7.75
N MET A 150 12.11 3.26 6.58
CA MET A 150 12.04 2.56 5.30
C MET A 150 13.16 1.52 5.14
N VAL A 151 14.39 1.88 5.53
CA VAL A 151 15.54 0.96 5.51
C VAL A 151 15.28 -0.25 6.41
N ARG A 152 14.78 -0.03 7.63
CA ARG A 152 14.46 -1.11 8.57
C ARG A 152 13.39 -2.05 8.04
N GLU A 153 12.31 -1.51 7.45
CA GLU A 153 11.25 -2.34 6.87
C GLU A 153 11.73 -3.19 5.69
N VAL A 154 12.69 -2.68 4.94
CA VAL A 154 13.36 -3.41 3.85
C VAL A 154 14.32 -4.47 4.39
N SER A 155 15.11 -4.18 5.43
CA SER A 155 16.17 -5.07 5.90
C SER A 155 15.71 -6.10 6.93
N GLU A 156 14.83 -5.70 7.85
CA GLU A 156 14.42 -6.47 9.04
C GLU A 156 12.94 -6.89 8.96
N GLY A 157 12.10 -6.05 8.36
CA GLY A 157 10.69 -6.31 8.15
C GLY A 157 9.76 -5.36 8.91
N VAL A 158 8.46 -5.45 8.61
CA VAL A 158 7.42 -4.57 9.13
C VAL A 158 6.91 -5.10 10.47
N GLU A 159 6.97 -4.28 11.52
CA GLU A 159 6.25 -4.46 12.81
C GLU A 159 6.38 -5.87 13.44
N GLY A 160 7.53 -6.53 13.29
CA GLY A 160 7.77 -7.87 13.85
C GLY A 160 7.10 -9.01 13.10
N THR A 161 6.44 -8.75 11.97
CA THR A 161 5.82 -9.78 11.11
C THR A 161 6.85 -10.64 10.36
N GLY A 162 8.10 -10.16 10.25
CA GLY A 162 9.15 -10.76 9.41
C GLY A 162 8.96 -10.53 7.91
N VAL A 163 7.90 -9.82 7.49
CA VAL A 163 7.67 -9.43 6.10
C VAL A 163 8.55 -8.24 5.75
N ARG A 164 9.47 -8.42 4.80
CA ARG A 164 10.34 -7.37 4.27
C ARG A 164 9.72 -6.65 3.08
N CYS A 165 9.84 -5.33 3.04
CA CYS A 165 9.35 -4.52 1.91
C CYS A 165 10.26 -4.68 0.69
N GLY A 166 9.64 -4.84 -0.49
CA GLY A 166 10.33 -5.07 -1.76
C GLY A 166 10.31 -3.88 -2.72
N VAL A 167 9.58 -2.82 -2.39
CA VAL A 167 9.60 -1.52 -3.08
C VAL A 167 9.50 -0.38 -2.08
N ILE A 168 9.94 0.82 -2.46
CA ILE A 168 9.72 2.05 -1.71
C ILE A 168 8.57 2.81 -2.39
N GLY A 169 7.36 2.72 -1.86
CA GLY A 169 6.18 3.37 -2.41
C GLY A 169 4.87 2.85 -1.78
N GLU A 170 3.74 3.51 -2.01
CA GLU A 170 3.62 4.77 -2.78
C GLU A 170 4.03 6.01 -1.96
N VAL A 171 4.96 6.79 -2.50
CA VAL A 171 5.39 8.04 -1.87
C VAL A 171 4.39 9.14 -2.23
N GLY A 172 3.61 9.60 -1.25
CA GLY A 172 2.57 10.59 -1.49
C GLY A 172 3.14 11.99 -1.74
N VAL A 173 2.74 12.61 -2.85
CA VAL A 173 3.06 14.00 -3.18
C VAL A 173 1.80 14.74 -3.60
N SER A 174 1.39 15.73 -2.81
CA SER A 174 0.23 16.57 -3.15
C SER A 174 0.64 17.82 -3.92
N TYR A 175 -0.36 18.55 -4.42
CA TYR A 175 -0.17 19.92 -4.92
C TYR A 175 -1.04 20.91 -4.12
N PRO A 176 -0.45 21.96 -3.53
CA PRO A 176 1.00 22.23 -3.43
C PRO A 176 1.69 21.27 -2.45
N MET A 177 2.91 20.85 -2.80
CA MET A 177 3.70 19.92 -1.97
C MET A 177 4.01 20.54 -0.60
N THR A 178 3.75 19.79 0.47
CA THR A 178 4.01 20.24 1.84
C THR A 178 5.47 20.05 2.26
N ASP A 179 5.87 20.67 3.38
CA ASP A 179 7.20 20.47 3.95
C ASP A 179 7.42 19.02 4.40
N PHE A 180 6.38 18.34 4.88
CA PHE A 180 6.45 16.93 5.25
C PHE A 180 6.66 16.06 4.01
N GLU A 181 5.86 16.25 2.96
CA GLU A 181 5.95 15.47 1.71
C GLU A 181 7.33 15.65 1.06
N LYS A 182 7.88 16.86 1.11
CA LYS A 182 9.26 17.12 0.67
C LYS A 182 10.29 16.31 1.47
N ARG A 183 10.15 16.23 2.79
CA ARG A 183 11.04 15.40 3.63
C ARG A 183 10.86 13.91 3.34
N SER A 184 9.62 13.45 3.19
CA SER A 184 9.28 12.06 2.85
C SER A 184 9.89 11.65 1.50
N LEU A 185 9.78 12.50 0.48
CA LEU A 185 10.38 12.27 -0.83
C LEU A 185 11.91 12.18 -0.77
N GLN A 186 12.55 13.09 -0.04
CA GLN A 186 14.00 13.07 0.18
C GLN A 186 14.45 11.81 0.94
N ALA A 187 13.68 11.40 1.96
CA ALA A 187 13.96 10.20 2.74
C ALA A 187 13.82 8.95 1.86
N SER A 188 12.81 8.90 0.99
CA SER A 188 12.58 7.80 0.06
C SER A 188 13.73 7.65 -0.92
N ALA A 189 14.25 8.76 -1.45
CA ALA A 189 15.44 8.76 -2.31
C ALA A 189 16.70 8.29 -1.57
N LYS A 190 16.89 8.67 -0.30
CA LYS A 190 18.01 8.17 0.52
C LYS A 190 17.88 6.67 0.81
N ALA A 191 16.69 6.21 1.18
CA ALA A 191 16.42 4.80 1.43
C ALA A 191 16.68 3.97 0.16
N GLN A 192 16.32 4.49 -1.01
CA GLN A 192 16.64 3.90 -2.31
C GLN A 192 18.15 3.73 -2.51
N GLN A 193 18.95 4.76 -2.22
CA GLN A 193 20.40 4.71 -2.35
C GLN A 193 21.05 3.71 -1.38
N ILE A 194 20.52 3.58 -0.16
CA ILE A 194 21.06 2.68 0.87
C ILE A 194 20.71 1.22 0.57
N THR A 195 19.48 0.96 0.17
CA THR A 195 18.94 -0.41 0.00
C THR A 195 19.13 -0.97 -1.40
N GLY A 196 19.22 -0.10 -2.42
CA GLY A 196 19.22 -0.50 -3.83
C GLY A 196 17.87 -1.00 -4.36
N ILE A 197 16.79 -0.87 -3.57
CA ILE A 197 15.43 -1.26 -3.96
C ILE A 197 14.80 -0.20 -4.88
N LEU A 198 13.85 -0.60 -5.73
CA LEU A 198 13.07 0.28 -6.60
C LEU A 198 12.16 1.23 -5.80
N SER A 199 12.02 2.48 -6.25
CA SER A 199 11.04 3.44 -5.71
C SER A 199 9.89 3.70 -6.69
N LEU A 200 8.68 3.85 -6.15
CA LEU A 200 7.44 4.23 -6.84
C LEU A 200 6.91 5.54 -6.25
N TYR A 201 6.63 6.51 -7.13
CA TYR A 201 6.16 7.85 -6.76
C TYR A 201 4.78 8.06 -7.39
N SER A 202 3.83 8.58 -6.62
CA SER A 202 2.43 8.81 -7.00
C SER A 202 2.07 10.29 -6.95
#